data_AF-A0AAW1RTR4-F1
#
_entry.id   AF-A0AAW1RTR4-F1
#
_cell.length_a   1.000
_cell.length_b   1.000
_cell.length_c   1.000
_cell.angle_alpha   90.00
_cell.angle_beta   90.00
_cell.angle_gamma   90.00
#
_symmetry.space_group_name_H-M   'P 1'
#
loop_
_entity.id
_entity.type
_entity.pdbx_description
1 polymer ?
#
loop_
_entity_poly.entity_id
_entity_poly.type
_entity_poly.pdbx_seq_one_letter_code
_entity_poly.pdbx_strand_id
1 'polypeptide(L)'
;MRIKTDHNIHVHADQVVLSHTPYRQLAKRLGDRPVLISGRGNFHHVAREYGFTQSVSTEQLARACPDALPLSQQQPDDHDDGPCPIHDLGLGSEDKPFEAALLFNDPNDWYRDLQLFTDVALSGGVIGRDRALPGRSPVEVCFSHNDLLYATSFPTARFGLGAFAIALETLYEQVA
;
A
#
# COMPACT_ATOMS: atom_id res chain seq x y z
N MET A 1 -12.56 -11.76 10.02
CA MET A 1 -11.73 -11.27 11.14
C MET A 1 -12.12 -12.02 12.40
N ARG A 2 -11.18 -12.68 13.09
CA ARG A 2 -11.44 -13.37 14.38
C ARG A 2 -10.71 -12.61 15.48
N ILE A 3 -11.43 -11.83 16.28
CA ILE A 3 -10.93 -11.37 17.57
C ILE A 3 -11.00 -12.60 18.49
N LYS A 4 -9.85 -13.15 18.88
CA LYS A 4 -9.81 -14.11 19.99
C LYS A 4 -10.07 -13.31 21.25
N THR A 5 -11.28 -13.42 21.79
CA THR A 5 -11.58 -12.91 23.12
C THR A 5 -11.25 -14.02 24.12
N ASP A 6 -10.34 -13.75 25.05
CA ASP A 6 -10.07 -14.66 26.19
C ASP A 6 -11.26 -14.76 27.17
N HIS A 7 -12.28 -13.95 26.93
CA HIS A 7 -13.52 -13.86 27.69
C HIS A 7 -14.67 -14.24 26.74
N ASN A 8 -15.68 -14.96 27.22
CA ASN A 8 -16.80 -15.53 26.44
C ASN A 8 -17.76 -14.45 25.89
N ILE A 9 -17.22 -13.47 25.17
CA ILE A 9 -17.90 -12.29 24.63
C ILE A 9 -17.87 -12.39 23.11
N HIS A 10 -19.04 -12.35 22.49
CA HIS A 10 -19.15 -12.31 21.04
C HIS A 10 -18.98 -10.87 20.55
N VAL A 11 -18.01 -10.64 19.65
CA VAL A 11 -17.79 -9.34 19.00
C VAL A 11 -18.19 -9.46 17.54
N HIS A 12 -19.20 -8.69 17.15
CA HIS A 12 -19.65 -8.61 15.76
C HIS A 12 -18.71 -7.73 14.92
N ALA A 13 -18.62 -8.02 13.62
CA ALA A 13 -17.70 -7.32 12.73
C ALA A 13 -18.02 -5.83 12.55
N ASP A 14 -19.29 -5.42 12.72
CA ASP A 14 -19.74 -4.04 12.70
C ASP A 14 -19.34 -3.24 13.96
N GLN A 15 -18.93 -3.93 15.03
CA GLN A 15 -18.41 -3.32 16.25
C GLN A 15 -16.90 -3.06 16.17
N VAL A 16 -16.24 -3.42 15.07
CA VAL A 16 -14.79 -3.30 14.92
C VAL A 16 -14.45 -2.25 13.86
N VAL A 17 -13.68 -1.26 14.29
CA VAL A 17 -13.03 -0.29 13.40
C VAL A 17 -11.52 -0.49 13.49
N LEU A 18 -10.93 -0.98 12.41
CA LEU A 18 -9.48 -1.02 12.19
C LEU A 18 -8.99 0.29 11.55
N SER A 19 -7.68 0.55 11.62
CA SER A 19 -7.01 1.73 11.04
C SER A 19 -7.44 2.00 9.60
N HIS A 20 -7.51 0.96 8.77
CA HIS A 20 -7.85 1.07 7.35
C HIS A 20 -9.36 1.09 7.06
N THR A 21 -10.25 0.90 8.05
CA THR A 21 -11.72 0.91 7.83
C THR A 21 -12.25 2.15 7.11
N PRO A 22 -11.74 3.38 7.38
CA PRO A 22 -12.13 4.56 6.61
C PRO A 22 -11.89 4.46 5.10
N TYR A 23 -10.99 3.58 4.65
CA TYR A 23 -10.76 3.36 3.22
C TYR A 23 -11.98 2.80 2.48
N ARG A 24 -12.99 2.24 3.17
CA ARG A 24 -14.31 1.95 2.55
C ARG A 24 -14.97 3.20 1.95
N GLN A 25 -14.83 4.34 2.61
CA GLN A 25 -15.35 5.60 2.09
C GLN A 25 -14.48 6.12 0.96
N LEU A 26 -13.16 5.95 1.06
CA LEU A 26 -12.21 6.31 0.01
C LEU A 26 -12.44 5.52 -1.29
N ALA A 27 -12.77 4.23 -1.18
CA ALA A 27 -13.09 3.36 -2.30
C ALA A 27 -14.32 3.84 -3.10
N LYS A 28 -15.23 4.62 -2.52
CA LYS A 28 -16.33 5.23 -3.29
C LYS A 28 -15.84 6.25 -4.34
N ARG A 29 -14.63 6.78 -4.17
CA ARG A 29 -14.00 7.75 -5.08
C ARG A 29 -12.89 7.12 -5.92
N LEU A 30 -12.11 6.20 -5.33
CA LEU A 30 -10.90 5.63 -5.94
C LEU A 30 -11.04 4.14 -6.29
N GLY A 31 -12.18 3.51 -6.02
CA GLY A 31 -12.33 2.06 -6.13
C GLY A 31 -12.24 1.52 -7.56
N ASP A 32 -12.59 2.33 -8.55
CA ASP A 32 -12.47 2.04 -9.97
C ASP A 32 -11.20 2.64 -10.60
N ARG A 33 -10.33 3.27 -9.79
CA ARG A 33 -9.09 3.92 -10.25
C ARG A 33 -7.86 3.09 -9.95
N PRO A 34 -6.79 3.19 -10.76
CA PRO A 34 -5.53 2.51 -10.46
C PRO A 34 -4.98 3.03 -9.13
N VAL A 35 -4.79 2.14 -8.16
CA VAL A 35 -4.18 2.48 -6.87
C VAL A 35 -3.06 1.51 -6.53
N LEU A 36 -1.95 2.02 -6.03
CA LEU A 36 -0.91 1.21 -5.41
C LEU A 36 -1.33 0.90 -3.98
N ILE A 37 -1.19 -0.35 -3.53
CA ILE A 37 -1.53 -0.76 -2.17
C ILE A 37 -0.36 -1.50 -1.52
N SER A 38 -0.23 -1.36 -0.20
CA SER A 38 0.73 -2.13 0.58
C SER A 38 0.21 -2.45 1.98
N GLY A 39 0.73 -3.54 2.54
CA GLY A 39 0.47 -3.96 3.90
C GLY A 39 0.97 -5.37 4.19
N ARG A 40 0.46 -5.95 5.27
CA ARG A 40 0.72 -7.29 5.77
C ARG A 40 -0.56 -8.10 5.88
N GLY A 41 -0.42 -9.41 5.67
CA GLY A 41 -1.51 -10.35 5.76
C GLY A 41 -2.47 -10.21 4.58
N ASN A 42 -3.77 -10.36 4.82
CA ASN A 42 -4.76 -10.45 3.75
C ASN A 42 -5.28 -9.08 3.26
N PHE A 43 -4.41 -8.07 3.17
CA PHE A 43 -4.81 -6.70 2.83
C PHE A 43 -5.35 -6.58 1.39
N HIS A 44 -4.89 -7.42 0.45
CA HIS A 44 -5.46 -7.50 -0.91
C HIS A 44 -6.95 -7.83 -0.91
N HIS A 45 -7.36 -8.81 -0.09
CA HIS A 45 -8.76 -9.18 0.05
C HIS A 45 -9.56 -8.06 0.70
N VAL A 46 -9.03 -7.42 1.74
CA VAL A 46 -9.66 -6.27 2.40
C VAL A 46 -9.85 -5.11 1.41
N ALA A 47 -8.85 -4.81 0.59
CA ALA A 47 -8.94 -3.78 -0.44
C ALA A 47 -10.07 -4.08 -1.45
N ARG A 48 -10.15 -5.33 -1.93
CA ARG A 48 -11.22 -5.79 -2.82
C ARG A 48 -12.59 -5.71 -2.15
N GLU A 49 -12.73 -6.15 -0.89
CA GLU A 49 -13.97 -6.06 -0.12
C GLU A 49 -14.41 -4.60 0.09
N TYR A 50 -13.46 -3.67 0.21
CA TYR A 50 -13.76 -2.24 0.33
C TYR A 50 -14.18 -1.62 -1.00
N GLY A 51 -13.86 -2.26 -2.13
CA GLY A 51 -14.25 -1.84 -3.47
C GLY A 51 -13.10 -1.35 -4.36
N PHE A 52 -11.84 -1.55 -3.96
CA PHE A 52 -10.69 -1.27 -4.83
C PHE A 52 -10.52 -2.39 -5.86
N THR A 53 -11.09 -2.19 -7.03
CA THR A 53 -11.09 -3.14 -8.15
C THR A 53 -9.86 -3.04 -9.05
N GLN A 54 -9.19 -1.89 -9.05
CA GLN A 54 -7.96 -1.63 -9.80
C GLN A 54 -6.74 -1.42 -8.88
N SER A 55 -6.67 -2.17 -7.78
CA SER A 55 -5.51 -2.13 -6.88
C SER A 55 -4.36 -2.99 -7.38
N VAL A 56 -3.16 -2.45 -7.36
CA VAL A 56 -1.89 -3.17 -7.58
C VAL A 56 -1.11 -3.17 -6.28
N SER A 57 -0.63 -4.33 -5.84
CA SER A 57 0.24 -4.35 -4.65
C SER A 57 1.69 -4.04 -4.98
N THR A 58 2.48 -3.63 -3.98
CA THR A 58 3.92 -3.46 -4.16
C THR A 58 4.63 -4.78 -4.46
N GLU A 59 4.13 -5.93 -3.99
CA GLU A 59 4.59 -7.25 -4.43
C GLU A 59 4.38 -7.47 -5.93
N GLN A 60 3.19 -7.15 -6.45
CA GLN A 60 2.88 -7.33 -7.86
C GLN A 60 3.72 -6.38 -8.73
N LEU A 61 3.92 -5.13 -8.29
CA LEU A 61 4.78 -4.17 -8.96
C LEU A 61 6.26 -4.60 -8.96
N ALA A 62 6.76 -5.10 -7.84
CA ALA A 62 8.11 -5.66 -7.74
C ALA A 62 8.34 -6.81 -8.73
N ARG A 63 7.37 -7.72 -8.88
CA ARG A 63 7.46 -8.84 -9.83
C ARG A 63 7.44 -8.38 -11.28
N ALA A 64 6.60 -7.41 -11.60
CA ALA A 64 6.50 -6.86 -12.97
C ALA A 64 7.72 -6.01 -13.35
N CYS A 65 8.41 -5.44 -12.37
CA CYS A 65 9.55 -4.55 -12.56
C CYS A 65 10.70 -4.92 -11.61
N PRO A 66 11.36 -6.08 -11.80
CA PRO A 66 12.38 -6.57 -10.87
C PRO A 66 13.58 -5.62 -10.76
N ASP A 67 13.92 -4.92 -11.84
CA ASP A 67 15.02 -3.95 -11.89
C ASP A 67 14.75 -2.70 -11.05
N ALA A 68 13.49 -2.43 -10.67
CA ALA A 68 13.16 -1.34 -9.75
C ALA A 68 13.68 -1.63 -8.33
N LEU A 69 14.00 -2.89 -8.02
CA LEU A 69 14.37 -3.36 -6.68
C LEU A 69 15.57 -4.30 -6.74
N PRO A 70 16.75 -3.82 -7.17
CA PRO A 70 17.93 -4.67 -7.40
C PRO A 70 18.41 -5.42 -6.15
N LEU A 71 18.02 -4.97 -4.96
CA LEU A 71 18.40 -5.58 -3.68
C LEU A 71 17.28 -6.40 -3.03
N SER A 72 16.07 -6.40 -3.59
CA SER A 72 14.95 -7.12 -2.99
C SER A 72 15.06 -8.61 -3.28
N GLN A 73 15.07 -9.41 -2.22
CA GLN A 73 14.90 -10.85 -2.34
C GLN A 73 13.42 -11.12 -2.60
N GLN A 74 13.05 -11.28 -3.87
CA GLN A 74 11.69 -11.67 -4.24
C GLN A 74 11.36 -12.99 -3.54
N GLN A 75 10.48 -12.95 -2.55
CA GLN A 75 9.94 -14.17 -1.97
C GLN A 75 8.95 -14.77 -2.98
N PRO A 76 8.95 -16.10 -3.17
CA PRO A 76 7.85 -16.75 -3.86
C PRO A 76 6.58 -16.42 -3.08
N ASP A 77 5.65 -15.74 -3.73
CA ASP A 77 4.33 -15.55 -3.16
C ASP A 77 3.46 -16.72 -3.63
N ASP A 78 2.82 -17.40 -2.69
CA ASP A 78 1.85 -18.47 -2.98
C ASP A 78 0.53 -17.91 -3.56
N HIS A 79 0.47 -16.58 -3.72
CA HIS A 79 -0.63 -15.84 -4.30
C HIS A 79 -0.16 -15.13 -5.58
N ASP A 80 -0.34 -15.73 -6.75
CA ASP A 80 -0.94 -15.10 -7.96
C ASP A 80 -0.73 -15.99 -9.21
N ASP A 81 -1.66 -16.90 -9.50
CA ASP A 81 -1.85 -17.47 -10.86
C ASP A 81 -2.77 -16.58 -11.72
N GLY A 82 -3.11 -15.38 -11.23
CA GLY A 82 -3.99 -14.44 -11.90
C GLY A 82 -3.28 -13.55 -12.94
N PRO A 83 -4.05 -12.77 -13.71
CA PRO A 83 -3.48 -11.79 -14.63
C PRO A 83 -2.68 -10.73 -13.87
N CYS A 84 -1.49 -10.41 -14.38
CA CYS A 84 -0.64 -9.33 -13.88
C CYS A 84 -1.31 -7.98 -14.20
N PRO A 85 -1.80 -7.21 -13.21
CA PRO A 85 -2.57 -6.00 -13.51
C PRO A 85 -1.76 -4.92 -14.24
N ILE A 86 -0.43 -4.95 -14.14
CA ILE A 86 0.46 -4.01 -14.79
C ILE A 86 0.57 -4.34 -16.29
N HIS A 87 0.89 -5.59 -16.63
CA HIS A 87 1.07 -6.00 -18.03
C HIS A 87 -0.26 -6.26 -18.75
N ASP A 88 -1.24 -6.86 -18.07
CA ASP A 88 -2.48 -7.30 -18.70
C ASP A 88 -3.55 -6.19 -18.72
N LEU A 89 -3.57 -5.31 -17.72
CA LEU A 89 -4.56 -4.22 -17.62
C LEU A 89 -3.96 -2.83 -17.85
N GLY A 90 -2.63 -2.72 -17.94
CA GLY A 90 -1.91 -1.47 -18.16
C GLY A 90 -1.94 -0.51 -16.97
N LEU A 91 -2.16 -1.00 -15.75
CA LEU A 91 -2.18 -0.14 -14.55
C LEU A 91 -0.76 0.39 -14.26
N GLY A 92 -0.66 1.68 -13.96
CA GLY A 92 0.62 2.39 -13.81
C GLY A 92 1.25 2.85 -15.12
N SER A 93 0.51 2.80 -16.24
CA SER A 93 0.93 3.34 -17.55
C SER A 93 0.53 4.80 -17.72
N GLU A 94 0.90 5.41 -18.86
CA GLU A 94 0.48 6.77 -19.22
C GLU A 94 -1.04 6.95 -19.28
N ASP A 95 -1.73 5.93 -19.80
CA ASP A 95 -3.18 5.95 -19.99
C ASP A 95 -3.93 5.66 -18.69
N LYS A 96 -3.27 4.95 -17.75
CA LYS A 96 -3.84 4.53 -16.46
C LYS A 96 -2.83 4.70 -15.32
N PRO A 97 -2.42 5.94 -15.01
CA PRO A 97 -1.47 6.18 -13.92
C PRO A 97 -2.13 5.85 -12.58
N PHE A 98 -1.32 5.50 -11.59
CA PHE A 98 -1.78 5.41 -10.21
C PHE A 98 -2.28 6.78 -9.71
N GLU A 99 -3.52 6.83 -9.24
CA GLU A 99 -4.12 8.05 -8.68
C GLU A 99 -3.88 8.15 -7.15
N ALA A 100 -3.64 7.03 -6.49
CA ALA A 100 -3.29 6.99 -5.07
C ALA A 100 -2.37 5.81 -4.73
N ALA A 101 -1.67 5.95 -3.60
CA ALA A 101 -0.89 4.90 -2.96
C ALA A 101 -1.35 4.74 -1.50
N LEU A 102 -1.83 3.56 -1.13
CA LEU A 102 -2.53 3.32 0.14
C LEU A 102 -1.79 2.28 1.01
N LEU A 103 -1.36 2.67 2.20
CA LEU A 103 -0.82 1.76 3.21
C LEU A 103 -1.90 1.31 4.19
N PHE A 104 -2.32 0.05 4.06
CA PHE A 104 -3.36 -0.56 4.90
C PHE A 104 -2.90 -0.85 6.32
N ASN A 105 -1.61 -1.11 6.52
CA ASN A 105 -0.91 -1.29 7.79
C ASN A 105 0.62 -1.29 7.53
N ASP A 106 1.44 -1.60 8.54
CA ASP A 106 2.89 -1.66 8.42
C ASP A 106 3.34 -2.65 7.32
N PRO A 107 4.19 -2.25 6.34
CA PRO A 107 4.72 -3.17 5.32
C PRO A 107 5.82 -4.09 5.86
N ASN A 108 6.01 -5.26 5.24
CA ASN A 108 7.07 -6.21 5.62
C ASN A 108 8.46 -5.81 5.09
N ASP A 109 8.53 -5.30 3.86
CA ASP A 109 9.78 -4.93 3.18
C ASP A 109 9.84 -3.42 3.01
N TRP A 110 10.45 -2.73 3.98
CA TRP A 110 10.56 -1.26 3.92
C TRP A 110 11.39 -0.79 2.74
N TYR A 111 12.37 -1.56 2.26
CA TYR A 111 13.16 -1.14 1.10
C TYR A 111 12.28 -1.08 -0.14
N ARG A 112 11.54 -2.16 -0.41
CA ARG A 112 10.56 -2.21 -1.51
C ARG A 112 9.52 -1.13 -1.39
N ASP A 113 8.85 -1.05 -0.24
CA ASP A 113 7.70 -0.20 -0.09
C ASP A 113 8.09 1.29 -0.09
N LEU A 114 9.23 1.68 0.52
CA LEU A 114 9.74 3.05 0.42
C LEU A 114 10.11 3.39 -1.03
N GLN A 115 10.89 2.54 -1.72
CA GLN A 115 11.31 2.78 -3.10
C GLN A 115 10.09 2.97 -4.03
N LEU A 116 9.17 2.00 -4.02
CA LEU A 116 8.03 2.01 -4.96
C LEU A 116 7.02 3.11 -4.65
N PHE A 117 6.76 3.43 -3.38
CA PHE A 117 5.87 4.56 -3.04
C PHE A 117 6.52 5.88 -3.44
N THR A 118 7.82 6.06 -3.22
CA THR A 118 8.55 7.27 -3.64
C THR A 118 8.50 7.41 -5.17
N ASP A 119 8.82 6.36 -5.92
CA ASP A 119 8.82 6.39 -7.39
C ASP A 119 7.43 6.72 -7.96
N VAL A 120 6.37 6.10 -7.42
CA VAL A 120 5.00 6.37 -7.83
C VAL A 120 4.58 7.80 -7.51
N ALA A 121 4.95 8.34 -6.35
CA ALA A 121 4.66 9.72 -5.98
C ALA A 121 5.37 10.72 -6.90
N LEU A 122 6.68 10.52 -7.15
CA LEU A 122 7.50 11.41 -8.00
C LEU A 122 7.08 11.40 -9.46
N SER A 123 6.75 10.23 -10.00
CA SER A 123 6.41 10.02 -11.41
C SER A 123 5.01 10.52 -11.82
N GLY A 124 4.18 10.89 -10.84
CA GLY A 124 2.76 11.14 -11.06
C GLY A 124 2.03 9.86 -11.48
N GLY A 125 2.36 8.75 -10.82
CA GLY A 125 1.67 7.47 -10.97
C GLY A 125 2.11 6.59 -12.15
N VAL A 126 3.21 6.93 -12.83
CA VAL A 126 3.66 6.19 -14.03
C VAL A 126 4.93 5.42 -13.73
N ILE A 127 4.86 4.10 -13.89
CA ILE A 127 5.98 3.19 -13.65
C ILE A 127 7.15 3.53 -14.58
N GLY A 128 8.36 3.61 -14.03
CA GLY A 128 9.59 3.84 -14.79
C GLY A 128 9.81 5.28 -15.26
N ARG A 129 8.89 6.22 -14.95
CA ARG A 129 9.11 7.64 -15.21
C ARG A 129 9.80 8.27 -14.00
N ASP A 130 10.80 9.11 -14.28
CA ASP A 130 11.50 9.87 -13.25
C ASP A 130 10.57 10.87 -12.53
N ARG A 131 9.93 11.80 -13.27
CA ARG A 131 9.12 12.89 -12.70
C ARG A 131 7.78 13.10 -13.39
N ALA A 132 6.78 13.53 -12.63
CA ALA A 132 5.46 13.87 -13.14
C ALA A 132 5.52 14.95 -14.23
N LEU A 133 4.67 14.82 -15.25
CA LEU A 133 4.51 15.85 -16.26
C LEU A 133 3.85 17.11 -15.67
N PRO A 134 4.20 18.32 -16.16
CA PRO A 134 3.54 19.55 -15.75
C PRO A 134 2.01 19.46 -15.91
N GLY A 135 1.28 19.92 -14.90
CA GLY A 135 -0.19 19.93 -14.91
C GLY A 135 -0.85 18.59 -14.54
N ARG A 136 -0.07 17.54 -14.24
CA ARG A 136 -0.62 16.30 -13.68
C ARG A 136 -0.92 16.48 -12.18
N SER A 137 -2.06 15.94 -11.74
CA SER A 137 -2.40 15.89 -10.31
C SER A 137 -1.40 15.02 -9.54
N PRO A 138 -0.97 15.44 -8.33
CA PRO A 138 -0.13 14.61 -7.48
C PRO A 138 -0.82 13.29 -7.11
N VAL A 139 -0.03 12.23 -6.92
CA VAL A 139 -0.55 10.97 -6.37
C VAL A 139 -0.87 11.15 -4.90
N GLU A 140 -2.06 10.74 -4.49
CA GLU A 140 -2.46 10.77 -3.07
C GLU A 140 -1.81 9.62 -2.29
N VAL A 141 -0.87 9.93 -1.40
CA VAL A 141 -0.29 8.93 -0.49
C VAL A 141 -1.05 8.92 0.83
N CYS A 142 -1.64 7.78 1.20
CA CYS A 142 -2.47 7.64 2.39
C CYS A 142 -1.90 6.56 3.33
N PHE A 143 -1.87 6.88 4.63
CA PHE A 143 -1.54 5.95 5.71
C PHE A 143 -2.77 5.67 6.55
N SER A 144 -3.00 4.41 6.92
CA SER A 144 -4.19 4.04 7.70
C SER A 144 -4.13 4.50 9.17
N HIS A 145 -2.93 4.70 9.70
CA HIS A 145 -2.66 5.31 11.00
C HIS A 145 -1.25 5.94 11.01
N ASN A 146 -0.95 6.77 12.00
CA ASN A 146 0.31 7.52 12.11
C ASN A 146 1.06 7.29 13.43
N ASP A 147 0.74 6.21 14.15
CA ASP A 147 1.42 5.86 15.40
C ASP A 147 2.93 5.64 15.16
N LEU A 148 3.76 6.49 15.74
CA LEU A 148 5.21 6.34 15.70
C LEU A 148 5.67 5.09 16.45
N LEU A 149 5.07 4.85 17.62
CA LEU A 149 5.41 3.78 18.54
C LEU A 149 4.17 3.00 18.95
N TYR A 150 4.30 1.69 19.07
CA TYR A 150 3.26 0.82 19.61
C TYR A 150 3.81 -0.22 20.58
N ALA A 151 2.96 -0.69 21.49
CA ALA A 151 3.31 -1.71 22.48
C ALA A 151 3.17 -3.13 21.90
N THR A 152 4.09 -4.01 22.28
CA THR A 152 4.06 -5.45 21.95
C THR A 152 4.38 -6.25 23.21
N SER A 153 4.54 -7.57 23.10
CA SER A 153 5.10 -8.40 24.18
C SER A 153 6.57 -8.11 24.48
N PHE A 154 7.27 -7.34 23.63
CA PHE A 154 8.64 -6.90 23.89
C PHE A 154 8.66 -5.78 24.96
N PRO A 155 9.68 -5.71 25.84
CA PRO A 155 9.69 -4.73 26.96
C PRO A 155 9.70 -3.25 26.55
N THR A 156 10.12 -2.94 25.31
CA THR A 156 10.17 -1.56 24.80
C THR A 156 9.33 -1.41 23.56
N ALA A 157 8.74 -0.22 23.39
CA ALA A 157 7.86 0.10 22.27
C ALA A 157 8.57 -0.11 20.91
N ARG A 158 7.83 -0.63 19.93
CA ARG A 158 8.31 -0.87 18.57
C ARG A 158 7.81 0.24 17.63
N PHE A 159 8.52 0.46 16.53
CA PHE A 159 8.10 1.43 15.52
C PHE A 159 6.85 0.94 14.78
N GLY A 160 5.83 1.78 14.71
CA GLY A 160 4.63 1.55 13.91
C GLY A 160 4.68 2.26 12.56
N LEU A 161 3.53 2.29 11.87
CA LEU A 161 3.39 2.89 10.55
C LEU A 161 3.79 4.37 10.51
N GLY A 162 3.69 5.11 11.62
CA GLY A 162 4.16 6.48 11.71
C GLY A 162 5.66 6.63 11.46
N ALA A 163 6.48 5.65 11.87
CA ALA A 163 7.91 5.66 11.55
C ALA A 163 8.17 5.45 10.06
N PHE A 164 7.39 4.59 9.41
CA PHE A 164 7.44 4.39 7.96
C PHE A 164 7.01 5.66 7.22
N ALA A 165 5.93 6.31 7.66
CA ALA A 165 5.45 7.57 7.08
C ALA A 165 6.52 8.66 7.12
N ILE A 166 7.17 8.85 8.27
CA ILE A 166 8.30 9.79 8.41
C ILE A 166 9.44 9.44 7.45
N ALA A 167 9.81 8.16 7.35
CA ALA A 167 10.87 7.72 6.45
C ALA A 167 10.51 8.01 4.98
N LEU A 168 9.28 7.72 4.57
CA LEU A 168 8.79 7.98 3.21
C LEU A 168 8.77 9.48 2.89
N GLU A 169 8.21 10.29 3.78
CA GLU A 169 8.17 11.76 3.64
C GLU A 169 9.59 12.33 3.55
N THR A 170 10.48 11.92 4.45
CA THR A 170 11.87 12.37 4.45
C THR A 170 12.57 12.01 3.14
N LEU A 171 12.45 10.77 2.67
CA LEU A 171 13.07 10.34 1.42
C LEU A 171 12.51 11.13 0.24
N TYR A 172 11.18 11.25 0.15
CA TYR A 172 10.52 12.03 -0.89
C TYR A 172 11.04 13.47 -0.91
N GLU A 173 11.10 14.17 0.22
CA GLU A 173 11.62 15.54 0.31
C GLU A 173 13.09 15.68 -0.13
N GLN A 174 13.92 14.68 0.12
CA GLN A 174 15.33 14.70 -0.28
C GLN A 174 15.54 14.50 -1.79
N VAL A 175 14.62 13.78 -2.45
CA VAL A 175 14.75 13.44 -3.88
C VAL A 175 13.74 14.14 -4.78
N ALA A 176 12.78 14.89 -4.22
CA ALA A 176 11.75 15.65 -4.93
C ALA A 176 12.27 16.96 -5.56
#